data_AF-A0A524E595-F1
#
_entry.id   AF-A0A524E595-F1
#
_cell.length_a   1.000
_cell.length_b   1.000
_cell.length_c   1.000
_cell.angle_alpha   90.00
_cell.angle_beta   90.00
_cell.angle_gamma   90.00
#
_symmetry.space_group_name_H-M   'P 1'
#
loop_
_entity.id
_entity.type
_entity.pdbx_description
1 polymer ?
#
loop_
_entity_poly.entity_id
_entity_poly.type
_entity_poly.pdbx_seq_one_letter_code
_entity_poly.pdbx_strand_id
1 'polypeptide(L)'
;MELKRSSKYLIAGVILIILGVVLNQLAIWVYNWSFMPEPGEIPPPVAVIAGTIFLALIPIGLILVLYGLYLRWMESQQPAG
;
A
#
# COMPACT_ATOMS: atom_id res chain seq x y z
N MET A 1 24.24 7.17 -7.66
CA MET A 1 24.25 6.09 -6.64
C MET A 1 23.21 5.07 -7.05
N GLU A 2 23.61 3.85 -7.39
CA GLU A 2 22.63 2.77 -7.54
C GLU A 2 22.08 2.36 -6.17
N LEU A 3 20.76 2.36 -6.03
CA LEU A 3 20.10 1.89 -4.82
C LEU A 3 20.31 0.39 -4.64
N LYS A 4 20.67 -0.03 -3.42
CA LYS A 4 20.70 -1.44 -3.04
C LYS A 4 19.33 -2.09 -3.31
N ARG A 5 19.36 -3.37 -3.69
CA ARG A 5 18.16 -4.14 -4.05
C ARG A 5 17.17 -4.19 -2.87
N SER A 6 17.66 -4.36 -1.65
CA SER A 6 16.88 -4.26 -0.41
C SER A 6 16.10 -2.94 -0.30
N SER A 7 16.78 -1.80 -0.51
CA SER A 7 16.17 -0.47 -0.47
C SER A 7 15.07 -0.28 -1.53
N LYS A 8 15.25 -0.83 -2.74
CA LYS A 8 14.24 -0.76 -3.81
C LYS A 8 12.92 -1.42 -3.39
N TYR A 9 12.98 -2.62 -2.80
CA TYR A 9 11.78 -3.32 -2.33
C TYR A 9 11.12 -2.64 -1.14
N LEU A 10 11.90 -2.09 -0.21
CA LEU A 10 11.37 -1.31 0.91
C LEU A 10 10.61 -0.08 0.42
N ILE A 11 11.20 0.70 -0.48
CA ILE A 11 10.58 1.91 -1.03
C ILE A 11 9.31 1.54 -1.81
N ALA A 12 9.38 0.54 -2.68
CA ALA A 12 8.22 0.09 -3.45
C ALA A 12 7.07 -0.39 -2.55
N GLY A 13 7.39 -1.16 -1.51
CA GLY A 13 6.40 -1.64 -0.55
C GLY A 13 5.71 -0.51 0.22
N VAL A 14 6.48 0.47 0.70
CA VAL A 14 5.94 1.66 1.38
C VAL A 14 5.04 2.48 0.43
N ILE A 15 5.46 2.67 -0.83
CA ILE A 15 4.65 3.37 -1.84
C ILE A 15 3.32 2.66 -2.05
N LEU A 16 3.30 1.33 -2.18
CA LEU A 16 2.06 0.58 -2.39
C LEU A 16 1.11 0.69 -1.18
N ILE A 17 1.64 0.65 0.05
CA ILE A 17 0.83 0.85 1.26
C ILE A 17 0.20 2.24 1.27
N ILE A 18 1.00 3.28 1.03
CA ILE A 18 0.52 4.67 0.97
C ILE A 18 -0.54 4.81 -0.12
N LEU A 19 -0.28 4.26 -1.31
CA LEU A 19 -1.22 4.31 -2.42
C LEU A 19 -2.54 3.60 -2.08
N GLY A 20 -2.49 2.43 -1.44
CA GLY A 20 -3.67 1.71 -0.98
C GLY A 20 -4.52 2.53 0.00
N VAL A 21 -3.88 3.21 0.96
CA VAL A 21 -4.57 4.08 1.92
C VAL A 21 -5.16 5.31 1.23
N VAL A 22 -4.39 5.98 0.37
CA VAL A 22 -4.85 7.18 -0.35
C VAL A 22 -6.03 6.85 -1.24
N LEU A 23 -5.96 5.78 -2.05
CA LEU A 23 -7.04 5.39 -2.94
C LEU A 23 -8.30 4.99 -2.17
N ASN A 24 -8.16 4.31 -1.03
CA ASN A 24 -9.30 3.99 -0.17
C ASN A 24 -9.99 5.27 0.35
N GLN A 25 -9.20 6.24 0.83
CA GLN A 25 -9.76 7.52 1.29
C GLN A 25 -10.37 8.32 0.14
N LEU A 26 -9.77 8.29 -1.04
CA LEU A 26 -10.29 8.96 -2.23
C LEU A 26 -11.62 8.35 -2.67
N ALA A 27 -11.76 7.03 -2.60
CA ALA A 27 -13.02 6.34 -2.90
C ALA A 27 -14.13 6.71 -1.89
N ILE A 28 -13.81 6.77 -0.59
CA ILE A 28 -14.74 7.24 0.46
C ILE A 28 -15.12 8.71 0.22
N TRP A 29 -14.15 9.55 -0.14
CA TRP A 29 -14.37 10.97 -0.37
C TRP A 29 -15.23 11.24 -1.61
N VAL A 30 -14.96 10.55 -2.72
CA VAL A 30 -15.78 10.59 -3.94
C VAL A 30 -17.21 10.15 -3.64
N TYR A 31 -17.39 9.13 -2.79
CA TYR A 31 -18.71 8.72 -2.35
C TYR A 31 -19.43 9.84 -1.58
N ASN A 32 -18.81 10.40 -0.54
CA ASN A 32 -19.39 11.47 0.26
C ASN A 32 -19.77 12.69 -0.58
N TRP A 33 -18.96 13.06 -1.59
CA TRP A 33 -19.21 14.23 -2.42
C TRP A 33 -20.26 13.99 -3.52
N SER A 34 -20.27 12.80 -4.12
CA SER A 34 -21.10 12.53 -5.30
C SER A 34 -22.50 12.00 -4.94
N PHE A 35 -22.69 11.42 -3.76
CA PHE A 35 -23.90 10.65 -3.45
C PHE A 35 -24.57 10.96 -2.10
N MET A 36 -24.04 11.86 -1.26
CA MET A 36 -24.66 12.20 0.03
C MET A 36 -25.06 13.68 0.16
N PRO A 37 -26.36 13.97 0.33
CA PRO A 37 -26.85 15.11 1.10
C PRO A 37 -26.96 14.80 2.61
N GLU A 38 -27.08 13.53 2.99
CA GLU A 38 -27.20 13.05 4.38
C GLU A 38 -26.34 11.77 4.60
N PRO A 39 -25.79 11.55 5.82
CA PRO A 39 -24.92 10.41 6.10
C PRO A 39 -25.69 9.07 6.14
N GLY A 40 -25.74 8.35 5.02
CA GLY A 40 -26.25 6.97 4.87
C GLY A 40 -25.21 5.89 4.49
N GLU A 41 -25.64 4.64 4.26
CA GLU A 41 -24.77 3.50 3.95
C GLU A 41 -24.05 3.64 2.60
N ILE A 42 -22.74 3.32 2.56
CA ILE A 42 -21.94 3.32 1.33
C ILE A 42 -22.56 2.35 0.30
N PRO A 43 -22.86 2.78 -0.94
CA PRO A 43 -23.45 1.92 -1.95
C PRO A 43 -22.50 0.74 -2.23
N PRO A 44 -23.04 -0.49 -2.34
CA PRO A 44 -22.25 -1.72 -2.41
C PRO A 44 -21.09 -1.70 -3.43
N PRO A 45 -21.25 -1.15 -4.65
CA PRO A 45 -20.16 -1.12 -5.63
C PRO A 45 -18.95 -0.29 -5.20
N VAL A 46 -19.15 0.84 -4.51
CA VAL A 46 -18.06 1.71 -4.09
C VAL A 46 -17.31 1.10 -2.91
N ALA A 47 -18.04 0.48 -1.97
CA ALA A 47 -17.46 -0.25 -0.86
C ALA A 47 -16.60 -1.44 -1.34
N VAL A 48 -17.06 -2.17 -2.37
CA VAL A 48 -16.32 -3.28 -2.96
C VAL A 48 -15.04 -2.79 -3.66
N ILE A 49 -15.09 -1.70 -4.42
CA ILE A 49 -13.91 -1.15 -5.10
C ILE A 49 -12.88 -0.63 -4.10
N ALA A 50 -13.30 0.18 -3.13
CA ALA A 50 -12.43 0.72 -2.09
C ALA A 50 -11.80 -0.41 -1.26
N GLY A 51 -12.63 -1.37 -0.82
CA GLY A 51 -12.20 -2.54 -0.07
C GLY A 51 -11.23 -3.42 -0.85
N THR A 52 -11.49 -3.67 -2.14
CA THR A 52 -10.61 -4.52 -2.98
C THR A 52 -9.25 -3.87 -3.22
N ILE A 53 -9.21 -2.56 -3.50
CA ILE A 53 -7.96 -1.82 -3.70
C ILE A 53 -7.14 -1.78 -2.41
N PHE A 54 -7.80 -1.51 -1.27
CA PHE A 54 -7.17 -1.52 0.05
C PHE A 54 -6.61 -2.91 0.40
N LEU A 55 -7.42 -3.96 0.23
CA LEU A 55 -7.07 -5.34 0.53
C LEU A 55 -6.05 -5.95 -0.44
N ALA A 56 -5.84 -5.37 -1.63
CA ALA A 56 -4.80 -5.81 -2.55
C ALA A 56 -3.47 -5.07 -2.29
N LEU A 57 -3.50 -3.73 -2.25
CA LEU A 57 -2.28 -2.93 -2.24
C LEU A 57 -1.53 -2.99 -0.91
N ILE A 58 -2.23 -3.05 0.22
CA ILE A 58 -1.59 -3.10 1.54
C ILE A 58 -0.88 -4.43 1.78
N PRO A 59 -1.49 -5.61 1.55
CA PRO A 59 -0.79 -6.88 1.73
C PRO A 59 0.38 -7.04 0.77
N ILE A 60 0.24 -6.64 -0.50
CA ILE A 60 1.35 -6.68 -1.46
C ILE A 60 2.48 -5.76 -0.98
N GLY A 61 2.16 -4.53 -0.56
CA GLY A 61 3.15 -3.60 -0.03
C GLY A 61 3.85 -4.15 1.22
N LEU A 62 3.12 -4.78 2.14
CA LEU A 62 3.67 -5.40 3.34
C LEU A 62 4.63 -6.55 3.00
N ILE A 63 4.26 -7.41 2.04
CA ILE A 63 5.13 -8.50 1.55
C ILE A 63 6.45 -7.94 1.01
N LEU A 64 6.38 -6.87 0.21
CA LEU A 64 7.58 -6.23 -0.33
C LEU A 64 8.46 -5.60 0.76
N VAL A 65 7.86 -4.97 1.77
CA VAL A 65 8.60 -4.42 2.92
C VAL A 65 9.31 -5.53 3.67
N LEU A 66 8.60 -6.61 4.03
CA LEU A 66 9.17 -7.74 4.75
C LEU A 66 10.30 -8.40 3.96
N TYR A 67 10.11 -8.59 2.65
CA TYR A 67 11.14 -9.12 1.76
C TYR A 67 12.36 -8.19 1.67
N GLY A 68 12.14 -6.87 1.57
CA GLY A 68 13.20 -5.87 1.58
C GLY A 68 14.01 -5.85 2.89
N LEU A 69 13.35 -6.00 4.03
CA LEU A 69 13.99 -6.12 5.35
C LEU A 69 14.82 -7.40 5.45
N TYR A 70 14.27 -8.52 4.97
CA TYR A 70 14.99 -9.79 4.92
C TYR A 70 16.26 -9.69 4.07
N LEU A 71 16.17 -9.11 2.87
CA LEU A 71 17.34 -8.90 2.00
C LEU A 71 18.36 -7.98 2.67
N ARG A 72 17.92 -6.91 3.33
CA ARG A 72 18.82 -6.00 4.07
C ARG A 72 19.55 -6.71 5.20
N TRP A 73 18.85 -7.59 5.91
CA TRP A 73 19.46 -8.42 6.96
C TRP A 73 20.50 -9.36 6.36
N MET A 74 20.20 -10.07 5.27
CA MET A 74 21.17 -10.92 4.56
C MET A 74 22.40 -10.14 4.08
N GLU A 75 22.20 -8.95 3.50
CA GLU A 75 23.28 -8.05 3.08
C GLU A 75 24.17 -7.59 4.25
N SER A 76 23.62 -7.51 5.47
CA SER A 76 24.39 -7.13 6.67
C SER A 76 25.23 -8.27 7.25
N GLN A 77 24.90 -9.52 6.90
CA GLN A 77 25.64 -10.72 7.33
C GLN A 77 26.83 -11.06 6.41
N GLN A 78 26.94 -10.41 5.24
CA GLN A 78 28.10 -10.59 4.38
C GLN A 78 29.29 -9.82 4.96
N PRO A 79 30.41 -10.49 5.31
CA PRO A 79 31.61 -9.80 5.74
C PRO A 79 32.09 -8.87 4.62
N ALA A 80 32.55 -7.67 4.98
CA ALA A 80 33.24 -6.80 4.05
C ALA A 80 34.46 -7.56 3.53
N GLY A 81 34.36 -8.05 2.28
CA GLY A 81 35.51 -8.57 1.54
C GLY A 81 36.50 -7.46 1.23
#